data_AF-A0AAV6CBJ4-F1
#
_entry.id   AF-A0AAV6CBJ4-F1
#
_cell.length_a   1.000
_cell.length_b   1.000
_cell.length_c   1.000
_cell.angle_alpha   90.00
_cell.angle_beta   90.00
_cell.angle_gamma   90.00
#
_symmetry.space_group_name_H-M   'P 1'
#
loop_
_entity.id
_entity.type
_entity.pdbx_description
1 polymer ?
#
loop_
_entity_poly.entity_id
_entity_poly.type
_entity_poly.pdbx_seq_one_letter_code
_entity_poly.pdbx_strand_id
1 'polypeptide(L)'
;MSPAGTGARIALKNILFLTDFSEASQAALPFALAIGREFGATIHALHVLNPESYVYAAPEAAGVAVEAQEEIAEAEMQRVESQLVGMPHEVSVVRGIGIWPALEQAI
;
A
#
# COMPACT_ATOMS: atom_id res chain seq x y z
N MET A 1 38.47 -14.31 -26.55
CA MET A 1 37.83 -13.08 -26.03
C MET A 1 36.66 -13.53 -25.18
N SER A 2 36.78 -13.50 -23.85
CA SER A 2 35.67 -13.81 -22.95
C SER A 2 34.74 -12.60 -22.90
N PRO A 3 33.41 -12.76 -23.05
CA PRO A 3 32.50 -11.63 -22.90
C PRO A 3 32.57 -11.12 -21.46
N ALA A 4 32.74 -9.81 -21.34
CA ALA A 4 32.73 -9.08 -20.08
C ALA A 4 31.45 -9.41 -19.30
N GLY A 5 31.58 -9.50 -17.97
CA GLY A 5 30.51 -9.85 -17.05
C GLY A 5 29.23 -9.08 -17.37
N THR A 6 28.19 -9.82 -17.77
CA THR A 6 26.85 -9.29 -17.96
C THR A 6 26.43 -8.67 -16.64
N GLY A 7 26.18 -7.35 -16.63
CA GLY A 7 25.71 -6.62 -15.45
C GLY A 7 24.55 -7.38 -14.81
N ALA A 8 24.60 -7.55 -13.49
CA ALA A 8 23.61 -8.33 -12.75
C ALA A 8 22.20 -7.89 -13.15
N ARG A 9 21.38 -8.83 -13.64
CA ARG A 9 19.97 -8.53 -13.96
C ARG A 9 19.27 -8.19 -12.65
N ILE A 10 18.64 -7.02 -12.61
CA ILE A 10 17.84 -6.58 -11.45
C ILE A 10 16.68 -7.56 -11.28
N ALA A 11 16.47 -8.02 -10.04
CA ALA A 11 15.32 -8.82 -9.67
C ALA A 11 14.48 -8.02 -8.67
N LEU A 12 13.27 -7.61 -9.08
CA LEU A 12 12.28 -7.01 -8.21
C LEU A 12 11.30 -8.10 -7.79
N LYS A 13 11.19 -8.36 -6.49
CA LYS A 13 10.34 -9.44 -5.94
C LYS A 13 9.08 -8.94 -5.27
N ASN A 14 9.16 -7.77 -4.63
CA ASN A 14 8.07 -7.17 -3.87
C ASN A 14 7.97 -5.69 -4.25
N ILE A 15 6.74 -5.18 -4.38
CA ILE A 15 6.43 -3.77 -4.62
C ILE A 15 5.45 -3.33 -3.55
N LEU A 16 5.83 -2.36 -2.72
CA LEU A 16 4.92 -1.72 -1.78
C LEU A 16 4.20 -0.56 -2.48
N PHE A 17 2.89 -0.71 -2.68
CA PHE A 17 2.00 0.33 -3.19
C PHE A 17 1.27 0.99 -2.02
N LEU A 18 1.58 2.26 -1.76
CA LEU A 18 0.93 3.05 -0.72
C LEU A 18 -0.15 3.91 -1.32
N THR A 19 -1.31 3.92 -0.65
CA THR A 19 -2.44 4.74 -1.06
C THR A 19 -3.03 5.49 0.11
N ASP A 20 -3.32 6.77 -0.11
CA ASP A 20 -4.18 7.62 0.71
C ASP A 20 -5.54 7.84 0.05
N PHE A 21 -5.83 7.06 -1.01
CA PHE A 21 -7.01 7.14 -1.88
C PHE A 21 -7.14 8.42 -2.70
N SER A 22 -6.16 9.32 -2.65
CA SER A 22 -6.13 10.50 -3.52
C SER A 22 -6.05 10.12 -5.00
N GLU A 23 -6.45 11.03 -5.88
CA GLU A 23 -6.30 10.87 -7.33
C GLU A 23 -4.84 10.58 -7.71
N ALA A 24 -3.88 11.20 -7.03
CA ALA A 24 -2.47 11.01 -7.27
C ALA A 24 -1.99 9.60 -6.93
N SER A 25 -2.40 9.03 -5.78
CA SER A 25 -2.05 7.66 -5.43
C SER A 25 -2.75 6.64 -6.32
N GLN A 26 -4.01 6.89 -6.70
CA GLN A 26 -4.72 6.06 -7.67
C GLN A 26 -4.04 6.05 -9.05
N ALA A 27 -3.55 7.21 -9.51
CA ALA A 27 -2.81 7.32 -10.77
C ALA A 27 -1.47 6.55 -10.77
N ALA A 28 -0.92 6.22 -9.60
CA ALA A 28 0.31 5.46 -9.46
C ALA A 28 0.10 3.93 -9.60
N LEU A 29 -1.11 3.42 -9.33
CA LEU A 29 -1.42 1.99 -9.35
C LEU A 29 -1.10 1.29 -10.70
N PRO A 30 -1.45 1.85 -11.87
CA PRO A 30 -1.10 1.25 -13.16
C PRO A 30 0.42 1.03 -13.34
N PHE A 31 1.25 1.90 -12.76
CA PHE A 31 2.71 1.75 -12.81
C PHE A 31 3.19 0.60 -11.93
N ALA A 32 2.65 0.48 -10.71
CA ALA A 32 2.96 -0.64 -9.82
C ALA A 32 2.58 -1.99 -10.47
N LEU A 33 1.42 -2.04 -11.12
CA LEU A 33 0.96 -3.21 -11.87
C LEU A 33 1.86 -3.55 -13.07
N ALA A 34 2.28 -2.54 -13.84
CA ALA A 34 3.16 -2.75 -14.99
C ALA A 34 4.53 -3.31 -14.56
N ILE A 35 5.12 -2.74 -13.51
CA ILE A 35 6.40 -3.22 -12.95
C ILE A 35 6.22 -4.62 -12.36
N GLY A 36 5.14 -4.85 -11.60
CA GLY A 36 4.85 -6.15 -11.02
C GLY A 36 4.74 -7.25 -12.07
N ARG A 37 4.08 -6.96 -13.19
CA ARG A 37 3.91 -7.90 -14.30
C ARG A 37 5.22 -8.22 -15.01
N GLU A 38 6.03 -7.20 -15.28
CA GLU A 38 7.31 -7.36 -15.97
C GLU A 38 8.29 -8.22 -15.17
N PHE A 39 8.31 -8.04 -13.84
CA PHE A 39 9.27 -8.74 -12.97
C PHE A 39 8.70 -9.97 -12.26
N GLY A 40 7.40 -10.24 -12.39
CA GLY A 40 6.71 -11.28 -11.62
C GLY A 40 6.72 -11.00 -10.10
N ALA A 41 6.68 -9.72 -9.71
CA ALA A 41 6.73 -9.30 -8.32
C ALA A 41 5.35 -9.35 -7.65
N THR A 42 5.35 -9.58 -6.34
CA THR A 42 4.15 -9.45 -5.50
C THR A 42 3.86 -7.99 -5.18
N ILE A 43 2.61 -7.57 -5.33
CA ILE A 43 2.14 -6.23 -4.95
C ILE A 43 1.61 -6.26 -3.52
N HIS A 44 2.24 -5.49 -2.63
CA HIS A 44 1.77 -5.24 -1.28
C HIS A 44 1.05 -3.89 -1.27
N ALA A 45 -0.27 -3.89 -1.30
CA ALA A 45 -1.08 -2.67 -1.24
C ALA A 45 -1.39 -2.33 0.23
N LEU A 46 -1.03 -1.13 0.66
CA LEU A 46 -1.15 -0.71 2.05
C LEU A 46 -1.78 0.69 2.15
N HIS A 47 -2.76 0.80 3.05
CA HIS A 47 -3.23 2.07 3.58
C HIS A 47 -2.88 2.17 5.07
N VAL A 48 -2.38 3.34 5.49
CA VAL A 48 -2.08 3.60 6.91
C VAL A 48 -3.09 4.59 7.48
N LEU A 49 -3.88 4.11 8.44
CA LEU A 49 -4.74 4.95 9.27
C LEU A 49 -3.88 5.58 10.37
N ASN A 50 -3.84 6.91 10.40
CA ASN A 50 -3.18 7.67 11.45
C ASN A 50 -4.22 8.25 12.45
N PRO A 51 -4.39 7.65 13.64
CA PRO A 51 -5.32 8.15 14.64
C PRO A 51 -4.94 9.53 15.20
N GLU A 52 -3.67 9.94 15.08
CA GLU A 52 -3.22 11.25 15.58
C GLU A 52 -3.81 12.42 14.79
N SER A 53 -4.32 12.18 13.58
CA SER A 53 -5.09 13.18 12.84
C SER A 53 -6.39 13.60 13.57
N TYR A 54 -6.82 12.83 14.57
CA TYR A 54 -8.03 13.08 15.38
C TYR A 54 -7.74 13.62 16.79
N VAL A 55 -6.51 14.06 17.08
CA VAL A 55 -6.10 14.57 18.42
C VAL A 55 -6.93 15.77 18.90
N TYR A 56 -7.65 16.44 17.99
CA TYR A 56 -8.54 17.55 18.30
C TYR A 56 -9.99 17.15 18.61
N ALA A 57 -10.36 15.87 18.48
CA ALA A 57 -11.69 15.37 18.82
C ALA A 57 -11.82 15.14 20.33
N ALA A 58 -13.04 15.27 20.86
CA ALA A 58 -13.33 14.84 22.23
C ALA A 58 -13.08 13.33 22.37
N PRO A 59 -12.53 12.83 23.49
CA PRO A 59 -12.15 11.42 23.65
C PRO A 59 -13.27 10.42 23.33
N GLU A 60 -14.51 10.75 23.69
CA GLU A 60 -15.70 9.96 23.40
C GLU A 60 -16.05 9.88 21.91
N ALA A 61 -15.67 10.88 21.12
CA ALA A 61 -15.90 10.94 19.67
C ALA A 61 -14.74 10.33 18.87
N ALA A 62 -13.53 10.29 19.44
CA ALA A 62 -12.34 9.80 18.75
C ALA A 62 -12.45 8.32 18.37
N GLY A 63 -12.98 7.46 19.26
CA GLY A 63 -13.16 6.03 18.97
C GLY A 63 -14.10 5.77 17.78
N VAL A 64 -15.28 6.40 17.81
CA VAL A 64 -16.28 6.28 16.74
C VAL A 64 -15.76 6.82 15.41
N ALA A 65 -15.04 7.95 15.44
CA ALA A 65 -14.43 8.50 14.24
C ALA A 65 -13.38 7.56 13.64
N VAL A 66 -12.55 6.92 14.47
CA VAL A 66 -11.54 5.96 13.99
C VAL A 66 -12.19 4.72 13.39
N GLU A 67 -13.23 4.16 14.01
CA GLU A 67 -13.97 3.01 13.48
C GLU A 67 -14.60 3.33 12.11
N ALA A 68 -15.31 4.45 11.99
CA ALA A 68 -15.91 4.86 10.72
C ALA A 68 -14.87 5.07 9.61
N GLN A 69 -13.67 5.52 9.96
CA GLN A 69 -12.57 5.70 9.01
C GLN A 69 -11.94 4.37 8.59
N GLU A 70 -11.88 3.40 9.50
CA GLU A 70 -11.45 2.06 9.16
C GLU A 70 -12.43 1.39 8.20
N GLU A 71 -13.74 1.49 8.44
CA GLU A 71 -14.76 0.99 7.50
C GLU A 71 -14.63 1.62 6.10
N ILE A 72 -14.40 2.93 6.03
CA ILE A 72 -14.17 3.64 4.76
C ILE A 72 -12.88 3.14 4.09
N ALA A 73 -11.79 3.02 4.85
CA ALA A 73 -10.51 2.57 4.32
C ALA A 73 -10.59 1.12 3.82
N GLU A 74 -11.30 0.24 4.52
CA GLU A 74 -11.54 -1.13 4.08
C GLU A 74 -12.33 -1.17 2.76
N ALA A 75 -13.39 -0.37 2.64
CA ALA A 75 -14.17 -0.29 1.40
C ALA A 75 -13.34 0.22 0.22
N GLU A 76 -12.50 1.24 0.43
CA GLU A 76 -11.58 1.74 -0.59
C GLU A 76 -10.47 0.73 -0.92
N MET A 77 -9.94 0.00 0.07
CA MET A 77 -8.96 -1.04 -0.19
C MET A 77 -9.55 -2.23 -0.96
N GLN A 78 -10.83 -2.58 -0.76
CA GLN A 78 -11.52 -3.56 -1.61
C GLN A 78 -11.59 -3.10 -3.07
N ARG A 79 -11.79 -1.79 -3.31
CA ARG A 79 -11.74 -1.22 -4.65
C ARG A 79 -10.33 -1.30 -5.24
N VAL A 80 -9.29 -1.08 -4.44
CA VAL A 80 -7.89 -1.28 -4.87
C VAL A 80 -7.63 -2.75 -5.21
N GLU A 81 -8.03 -3.68 -4.33
CA GLU A 81 -7.85 -5.13 -4.52
C GLU A 81 -8.50 -5.63 -5.81
N SER A 82 -9.69 -5.13 -6.15
CA SER A 82 -10.38 -5.50 -7.39
C SER A 82 -9.60 -5.18 -8.66
N GLN A 83 -8.62 -4.25 -8.58
CA GLN A 83 -7.75 -3.88 -9.70
C GLN A 83 -6.46 -4.72 -9.75
N LEU A 84 -6.17 -5.51 -8.72
CA LEU A 84 -4.99 -6.39 -8.61
C LEU A 84 -5.25 -7.81 -9.15
N VAL A 85 -6.44 -8.09 -9.67
CA VAL A 85 -6.84 -9.41 -10.17
C VAL A 85 -5.81 -9.96 -11.17
N GLY A 86 -5.36 -11.19 -10.92
CA GLY A 86 -4.37 -11.89 -11.76
C GLY A 86 -2.91 -11.53 -11.46
N MET A 87 -2.63 -10.70 -10.46
CA MET A 87 -1.30 -10.47 -9.90
C MET A 87 -1.17 -11.17 -8.54
N PRO A 88 0.01 -11.68 -8.13
CA PRO A 88 0.26 -11.99 -6.73
C PRO A 88 0.16 -10.71 -5.90
N HIS A 89 -0.70 -10.68 -4.89
CA HIS A 89 -0.89 -9.48 -4.08
C HIS A 89 -1.31 -9.78 -2.65
N GLU A 90 -1.02 -8.82 -1.77
CA GLU A 90 -1.51 -8.73 -0.39
C GLU A 90 -2.06 -7.32 -0.18
N VAL A 91 -3.13 -7.21 0.60
CA VAL A 91 -3.85 -5.96 0.85
C VAL A 91 -4.02 -5.78 2.34
N SER A 92 -3.69 -4.60 2.87
CA SER A 92 -3.81 -4.33 4.29
C SER A 92 -4.18 -2.87 4.58
N VAL A 93 -4.93 -2.71 5.68
CA VAL A 93 -5.15 -1.43 6.36
C VAL A 93 -4.45 -1.56 7.71
N VAL A 94 -3.54 -0.64 8.03
CA VAL A 94 -2.77 -0.67 9.28
C VAL A 94 -3.03 0.59 10.08
N ARG A 95 -3.34 0.43 11.37
CA ARG A 95 -3.37 1.53 12.34
C ARG A 95 -1.94 1.81 12.82
N GLY A 96 -1.46 3.03 12.63
CA GLY A 96 -0.09 3.41 13.02
C GLY A 96 -0.05 4.72 13.82
N ILE A 97 0.79 4.76 14.86
CA ILE A 97 1.23 5.98 15.57
C ILE A 97 2.24 6.79 14.72
N GLY A 98 2.06 6.78 13.40
CA GLY A 98 3.01 7.27 12.42
C GLY A 98 3.10 6.33 11.20
N ILE A 99 3.47 6.90 10.06
CA ILE A 99 3.52 6.20 8.78
C ILE A 99 4.70 5.20 8.76
N TRP A 100 5.87 5.64 9.21
CA TRP A 100 7.12 4.86 9.09
C TRP A 100 7.11 3.52 9.82
N PRO A 101 6.68 3.44 11.11
CA PRO A 101 6.58 2.15 11.80
C PRO A 101 5.61 1.16 11.15
N ALA A 102 4.56 1.66 10.49
CA ALA A 102 3.62 0.82 9.75
C ALA A 102 4.25 0.28 8.46
N LEU A 103 5.08 1.06 7.77
CA LEU A 103 5.74 0.62 6.55
C LEU A 103 6.77 -0.49 6.80
N GLU A 104 7.52 -0.42 7.90
CA GLU A 104 8.54 -1.43 8.25
C GLU A 104 7.95 -2.82 8.49
N GLN A 105 6.64 -2.93 8.74
CA GLN A 105 5.96 -4.20 8.97
C GLN A 105 5.34 -4.79 7.70
N ALA A 106 5.32 -4.04 6.60
CA ALA A 106 4.55 -4.38 5.40
C ALA A 106 5.33 -5.21 4.36
N ILE A 107 6.67 -5.22 4.40
CA ILE A 107 7.56 -5.95 3.48
C ILE A 107 8.87 -6.35 4.15
#